data_AF-A0A3D1AUZ5-F1
#
_entry.id   AF-A0A3D1AUZ5-F1
#
_cell.length_a   1.000
_cell.length_b   1.000
_cell.length_c   1.000
_cell.angle_alpha   90.00
_cell.angle_beta   90.00
_cell.angle_gamma   90.00
#
_symmetry.space_group_name_H-M   'P 1'
#
loop_
_entity.id
_entity.type
_entity.pdbx_description
1 polymer ?
#
loop_
_entity_poly.entity_id
_entity_poly.type
_entity_poly.pdbx_seq_one_letter_code
_entity_poly.pdbx_strand_id
1 'polypeptide(L)' 'MVKTTAALGLTLAMLGLAAVSPYGEPYRPQFHFSPRQHWTNDPCGIVFAGGKYHLFF' A
#
# COMPACT_ATOMS: atom_id res chain seq x y z
N MET A 1 -48.93 -2.92 -14.34
CA MET A 1 -48.13 -2.60 -13.14
C MET A 1 -46.74 -3.22 -13.32
N VAL A 2 -45.92 -2.58 -14.16
CA VAL A 2 -44.55 -3.01 -14.48
C VAL A 2 -43.67 -1.86 -14.03
N LYS A 3 -42.89 -2.04 -12.96
CA LYS A 3 -41.76 -1.17 -12.53
C LYS A 3 -41.27 -1.62 -11.13
N THR A 4 -40.51 -2.70 -11.03
CA THR A 4 -39.74 -2.99 -9.79
C THR A 4 -38.42 -3.74 -9.99
N THR A 5 -38.04 -4.18 -11.20
CA THR A 5 -36.84 -5.02 -11.39
C THR A 5 -35.52 -4.27 -11.68
N ALA A 6 -35.50 -2.94 -11.74
CA ALA A 6 -34.32 -2.19 -12.17
C ALA A 6 -33.30 -1.82 -11.06
N ALA A 7 -33.56 -2.13 -9.79
CA ALA A 7 -32.71 -1.67 -8.68
C ALA A 7 -31.57 -2.63 -8.29
N LEU A 8 -31.63 -3.91 -8.67
CA LEU A 8 -30.59 -4.90 -8.31
C LEU A 8 -29.37 -4.90 -9.23
N GLY A 9 -29.48 -4.36 -10.44
CA GLY A 9 -28.38 -4.37 -11.43
C GLY A 9 -27.33 -3.27 -11.22
N LEU A 10 -27.69 -2.18 -10.51
CA LEU A 10 -26.83 -1.01 -10.36
C LEU A 10 -25.94 -1.07 -9.09
N THR A 11 -26.27 -1.94 -8.14
CA THR A 11 -25.52 -2.08 -6.88
C THR A 11 -24.28 -2.98 -7.01
N LEU A 12 -24.20 -3.84 -8.02
CA LEU A 12 -23.06 -4.76 -8.21
C LEU A 12 -21.86 -4.12 -8.93
N ALA A 13 -22.07 -3.01 -9.65
CA ALA A 13 -21.01 -2.31 -10.39
C ALA A 13 -20.13 -1.40 -9.52
N MET A 14 -20.55 -1.10 -8.28
CA MET A 14 -19.84 -0.20 -7.35
C MET A 14 -18.93 -0.94 -6.36
N LEU A 15 -18.94 -2.28 -6.32
CA LEU A 15 -17.93 -3.06 -5.58
C LEU A 15 -16.64 -3.20 -6.40
N GLY A 16 -16.11 -2.08 -6.88
CA GLY A 16 -14.68 -2.00 -7.14
C GLY A 16 -14.00 -2.03 -5.77
N LEU A 17 -13.44 -3.18 -5.38
CA LEU A 17 -12.53 -3.23 -4.24
C LEU A 17 -11.42 -2.23 -4.53
N ALA A 18 -11.50 -1.05 -3.91
CA ALA A 18 -10.42 -0.08 -3.95
C ALA A 18 -9.22 -0.80 -3.32
N ALA A 19 -8.25 -1.17 -4.17
CA ALA A 19 -7.03 -1.78 -3.71
C ALA A 19 -6.37 -0.81 -2.73
N VAL A 20 -6.28 -1.21 -1.46
CA VAL A 20 -5.52 -0.44 -0.46
C VAL A 20 -4.08 -0.37 -0.92
N SER A 21 -3.57 0.84 -1.10
CA SER A 21 -2.15 1.05 -1.38
C SER A 21 -1.35 0.51 -0.20
N PRO A 22 -0.33 -0.35 -0.42
CA PRO A 22 0.46 -0.95 0.65
C PRO A 22 1.31 0.05 1.46
N TYR A 23 1.26 1.35 1.12
CA TYR A 23 1.93 2.46 1.79
C TYR A 23 1.01 3.69 1.89
N GLY A 24 -0.29 3.48 2.12
CA GLY A 24 -1.31 4.54 2.18
C GLY A 24 -1.45 5.23 3.54
N GLU A 25 -0.60 4.94 4.52
CA GLU A 25 -0.68 5.52 5.85
C GLU A 25 -0.32 7.03 5.80
N PRO A 26 -1.12 7.93 6.41
CA PRO A 26 -0.95 9.38 6.26
C PRO A 26 0.44 9.91 6.63
N TYR A 27 1.13 9.22 7.55
CA TYR A 27 2.42 9.63 8.09
C TYR A 27 3.59 8.78 7.60
N ARG A 28 3.35 7.81 6.70
CA ARG A 28 4.42 6.95 6.20
C ARG A 28 5.20 7.66 5.08
N PRO A 29 6.53 7.80 5.22
CA PRO A 29 7.34 8.45 4.19
C PRO A 29 7.23 7.70 2.86
N GLN A 30 7.06 8.45 1.77
CA GLN A 30 6.98 7.89 0.41
C GLN A 30 8.34 7.83 -0.29
N PHE A 31 9.29 8.67 0.14
CA PHE A 31 10.63 8.76 -0.46
C PHE A 31 11.77 8.33 0.48
N HIS A 32 11.49 8.22 1.78
CA HIS A 32 12.47 7.75 2.76
C HIS A 32 12.20 6.29 3.10
N PHE A 33 13.26 5.56 3.40
CA PHE A 33 13.16 4.18 3.83
C PHE A 33 12.30 4.04 5.10
N SER A 34 11.43 3.03 5.15
CA SER A 34 10.73 2.55 6.34
C SER A 34 10.51 1.03 6.24
N PRO A 35 10.61 0.26 7.35
CA PRO A 35 10.31 -1.17 7.33
C PRO A 35 8.85 -1.40 6.99
N ARG A 36 8.48 -2.59 6.51
CA ARG A 36 7.10 -2.92 6.13
C ARG A 36 6.12 -2.66 7.29
N GLN A 37 6.52 -2.97 8.52
CA GLN A 37 5.73 -2.83 9.75
C GLN A 37 6.66 -2.49 10.93
N HIS A 38 6.06 -2.01 12.03
CA HIS A 38 6.70 -1.77 13.32
C HIS A 38 7.75 -0.64 13.33
N TRP A 39 8.56 -0.63 14.39
CA TRP A 39 9.59 0.35 14.65
C TRP A 39 10.90 -0.01 13.92
N THR A 40 11.60 1.01 13.42
CA THR A 40 12.97 0.92 12.88
C THR A 40 13.91 1.64 13.82
N ASN A 41 15.09 1.08 14.05
CA ASN A 41 16.16 1.73 14.81
C ASN A 41 17.25 2.25 13.84
N ASP A 42 18.42 2.55 14.39
CA ASP A 42 19.55 3.12 13.65
C ASP A 42 20.01 2.18 12.53
N PRO A 43 20.16 2.68 11.29
CA PRO A 43 20.66 1.87 10.19
C PRO A 43 22.10 1.43 10.48
N CYS A 44 22.39 0.15 10.26
CA CYS A 44 23.71 -0.43 10.47
C CYS A 44 24.24 -1.07 9.18
N GLY A 45 25.56 -1.25 9.07
CA GLY A 45 26.15 -2.11 8.03
C GLY A 45 25.93 -1.64 6.58
N ILE A 46 25.89 -0.33 6.31
CA ILE A 46 25.74 0.19 4.95
C ILE A 46 26.97 -0.22 4.12
N VAL A 47 26.76 -1.03 3.08
CA VAL A 47 27.85 -1.61 2.26
C VAL A 47 27.56 -1.39 0.77
N PHE A 48 28.59 -1.07 0.00
CA PHE A 48 28.53 -1.12 -1.46
C PHE A 48 29.22 -2.40 -1.97
N ALA A 49 28.46 -3.29 -2.62
CA ALA A 49 28.98 -4.55 -3.13
C ALA A 49 28.22 -5.00 -4.38
N GLY A 50 28.96 -5.42 -5.42
CA GLY A 50 28.39 -5.90 -6.68
C GLY A 50 27.57 -4.84 -7.43
N GLY A 51 27.95 -3.57 -7.35
CA GLY A 51 27.25 -2.46 -8.02
C GLY A 51 25.97 -2.02 -7.31
N LYS A 52 25.74 -2.44 -6.06
CA LYS A 52 24.53 -2.13 -5.28
C LYS A 52 24.90 -1.59 -3.90
N TYR A 53 24.10 -0.65 -3.42
CA TYR A 53 24.09 -0.23 -2.01
C TYR A 53 23.15 -1.15 -1.22
N HIS A 54 23.64 -1.65 -0.10
CA HIS A 54 22.90 -2.50 0.84
C HIS A 54 22.68 -1.72 2.14
N LEU A 55 21.43 -1.69 2.61
CA LEU A 55 21.00 -1.02 3.85
C LEU A 55 20.41 -2.07 4.80
N PHE A 56 20.86 -2.08 6.05
CA PHE A 56 20.30 -2.94 7.12
C PHE A 56 19.72 -2.05 8.23
N PHE A 57 18.61 -2.51 8.81
CA PHE A 57 17.77 -1.80 9.78
C PHE A 57 16.92 -2.82 10.56
#